data_AF-A0A818ER74-F1
#
_entry.id   AF-A0A818ER74-F1
#
_cell.length_a   1.000
_cell.length_b   1.000
_cell.length_c   1.000
_cell.angle_alpha   90.00
_cell.angle_beta   90.00
_cell.angle_gamma   90.00
#
_symmetry.space_group_name_H-M   'P 1'
#
loop_
_entity.id
_entity.type
_entity.pdbx_description
1 polymer ?
#
loop_
_entity_poly.entity_id
_entity_poly.type
_entity_poly.pdbx_seq_one_letter_code
_entity_poly.pdbx_strand_id
1 'polypeptide(L)' 'MIILNPLAVTNEFIYVCDAIASWENPPTELHAKFRIILQTFKQEFGSDQWKQLTDRFPLPLKQRLQIHYGV' A
#
# COMPACT_ATOMS: atom_id res chain seq x y z
N MET A 1 1.41 16.39 2.02
CA MET A 1 2.67 15.97 2.66
C MET A 1 3.47 14.93 1.85
N ILE A 2 2.86 14.12 0.98
CA ILE A 2 3.56 13.19 0.07
C ILE A 2 4.51 13.92 -0.92
N ILE A 3 4.26 15.21 -1.17
CA ILE A 3 4.95 16.02 -2.20
C ILE A 3 6.39 16.44 -1.80
N LEU A 4 6.81 16.32 -0.53
CA LEU A 4 8.08 16.91 -0.06
C LEU A 4 9.32 16.02 -0.26
N ASN A 5 9.19 14.68 -0.33
CA ASN A 5 10.30 13.78 -0.66
C ASN A 5 9.81 12.37 -1.07
N PRO A 6 9.53 12.14 -2.37
CA PRO A 6 9.03 10.85 -2.83
C PRO A 6 10.00 9.69 -2.60
N LEU A 7 11.31 9.94 -2.61
CA LEU A 7 12.36 8.92 -2.43
C LEU A 7 12.43 8.37 -1.00
N ALA A 8 12.09 9.20 0.00
CA ALA A 8 12.01 8.76 1.39
C ALA A 8 10.78 7.85 1.64
N VAL A 9 9.65 8.18 0.99
CA VAL A 9 8.41 7.41 1.09
C VAL A 9 8.58 6.01 0.47
N THR A 10 9.32 5.83 -0.62
CA THR A 10 9.44 4.54 -1.32
C THR A 10 10.03 3.43 -0.44
N ASN A 11 10.98 3.74 0.45
CA ASN A 11 11.58 2.74 1.33
C ASN A 11 10.73 2.45 2.57
N GLU A 12 9.94 3.42 3.03
CA GLU A 12 9.11 3.26 4.22
C GLU A 12 7.67 2.79 3.91
N PHE A 13 7.24 2.91 2.65
CA PHE A 13 5.89 2.56 2.24
C PHE A 13 5.58 1.07 2.45
N ILE A 14 6.59 0.20 2.39
CA ILE A 14 6.43 -1.21 2.73
C ILE A 14 5.94 -1.42 4.17
N TYR A 15 6.37 -0.58 5.13
CA TYR A 15 5.92 -0.67 6.52
C TYR A 15 4.46 -0.25 6.67
N VAL A 16 4.02 0.75 5.90
CA VAL A 16 2.61 1.15 5.85
C VAL A 16 1.76 0.01 5.27
N CYS A 17 2.19 -0.57 4.16
CA CYS A 17 1.53 -1.72 3.55
C CYS A 17 1.46 -2.92 4.49
N ASP A 18 2.55 -3.25 5.18
CA ASP A 18 2.59 -4.38 6.11
C ASP A 18 1.69 -4.14 7.33
N ALA A 19 1.71 -2.94 7.91
CA ALA A 19 0.83 -2.57 9.02
C ALA A 19 -0.65 -2.58 8.64
N ILE A 20 -1.00 -2.20 7.40
CA ILE A 20 -2.39 -2.31 6.90
C ILE A 20 -2.76 -3.78 6.68
N ALA A 21 -1.86 -4.58 6.12
CA ALA A 21 -2.09 -5.99 5.81
C ALA A 21 -2.02 -6.92 7.04
N SER A 22 -1.54 -6.43 8.18
CA SER A 22 -1.53 -7.18 9.45
C SER A 22 -2.90 -7.20 10.14
N TRP A 23 -3.86 -6.40 9.68
CA TRP A 23 -5.24 -6.43 10.19
C TRP A 23 -6.00 -7.61 9.57
N GLU A 24 -6.36 -8.60 10.39
CA GLU A 24 -7.15 -9.75 9.93
C GLU A 24 -8.63 -9.40 9.75
N ASN A 25 -9.22 -8.70 10.72
CA ASN A 25 -10.64 -8.33 10.73
C ASN A 25 -10.83 -6.85 11.13
N PRO A 26 -10.37 -5.88 10.32
CA PRO A 26 -10.57 -4.47 10.61
C PRO A 26 -12.06 -4.09 10.53
N PRO A 27 -12.55 -3.14 11.35
CA PRO A 27 -13.90 -2.57 11.19
C PRO A 27 -14.14 -2.07 9.76
N THR A 28 -15.36 -2.20 9.25
CA THR A 28 -15.72 -1.87 7.85
C THR A 28 -15.27 -0.46 7.44
N GLU A 29 -15.47 0.53 8.30
CA GLU A 29 -15.07 1.91 8.02
C GLU A 29 -13.54 2.05 7.92
N LEU A 30 -12.80 1.37 8.80
CA LEU A 30 -11.34 1.38 8.80
C LEU A 30 -10.81 0.69 7.53
N HIS A 31 -11.38 -0.46 7.17
CA HIS A 31 -11.03 -1.17 5.95
C HIS A 31 -11.25 -0.30 4.70
N ALA A 32 -12.35 0.46 4.66
CA ALA A 32 -12.61 1.41 3.57
C ALA A 32 -11.56 2.53 3.53
N LYS A 33 -11.15 3.09 4.68
CA LYS A 33 -10.07 4.09 4.75
C LYS A 33 -8.74 3.52 4.28
N PHE A 34 -8.38 2.30 4.67
CA PHE A 34 -7.17 1.63 4.17
C PHE A 34 -7.18 1.45 2.66
N ARG A 35 -8.32 1.03 2.10
CA ARG A 35 -8.48 0.94 0.64
C ARG A 35 -8.26 2.28 -0.05
N ILE A 36 -8.85 3.36 0.47
CA ILE A 36 -8.67 4.71 -0.10
C ILE A 36 -7.19 5.10 -0.05
N ILE A 37 -6.53 4.95 1.09
CA ILE A 37 -5.11 5.29 1.25
C ILE A 37 -4.25 4.55 0.21
N LEU A 38 -4.40 3.23 0.11
CA LEU A 38 -3.62 2.40 -0.80
C LEU A 38 -3.86 2.75 -2.27
N GLN A 39 -5.12 2.99 -2.66
CA GLN A 39 -5.47 3.37 -4.03
C GLN A 39 -4.93 4.76 -4.38
N THR A 40 -5.00 5.72 -3.45
CA THR A 40 -4.39 7.05 -3.63
C THR A 40 -2.89 6.92 -3.84
N PHE A 41 -2.17 6.17 -3.01
CA PHE A 41 -0.73 5.96 -3.22
C PHE A 41 -0.42 5.30 -4.57
N LYS A 42 -1.18 4.28 -4.98
CA LYS A 42 -1.03 3.65 -6.28
C LYS A 42 -1.20 4.63 -7.44
N GLN A 43 -2.19 5.52 -7.34
CA GLN A 43 -2.42 6.58 -8.32
C GLN A 43 -1.28 7.61 -8.34
N GLU A 44 -0.81 8.07 -7.18
CA GLU A 44 0.26 9.07 -7.06
C GLU A 44 1.62 8.53 -7.53
N PHE A 45 1.92 7.25 -7.29
CA PHE A 45 3.13 6.62 -7.83
C PHE A 45 3.04 6.36 -9.33
N GLY A 46 1.85 6.05 -9.84
CA GLY A 46 1.66 5.59 -11.22
C GLY A 46 2.11 4.14 -11.43
N SER A 47 1.66 3.55 -12.53
CA SER A 47 1.75 2.10 -12.79
C SER A 47 3.19 1.54 -12.75
N ASP A 48 4.14 2.22 -13.38
CA ASP A 48 5.52 1.74 -13.49
C ASP A 48 6.24 1.78 -12.14
N GLN A 49 6.14 2.90 -11.42
CA GLN A 49 6.74 3.07 -10.10
C GLN A 49 6.08 2.15 -9.07
N TRP A 50 4.74 2.00 -9.13
CA TRP A 50 3.99 1.07 -8.28
C TRP A 50 4.49 -0.37 -8.48
N LYS A 51 4.68 -0.79 -9.73
CA LYS A 51 5.22 -2.12 -10.03
C LYS A 51 6.63 -2.31 -9.48
N GLN A 52 7.54 -1.37 -9.74
CA GLN A 52 8.91 -1.44 -9.22
C GLN A 52 8.98 -1.47 -7.68
N LEU A 53 8.09 -0.74 -7.02
CA LEU A 53 7.97 -0.71 -5.56
C LEU A 53 7.44 -2.04 -5.02
N THR A 54 6.31 -2.49 -5.54
CA THR A 54 5.63 -3.71 -5.07
C THR A 54 6.37 -5.00 -5.45
N ASP A 55 7.17 -5.01 -6.51
CA ASP A 55 8.01 -6.17 -6.87
C ASP A 55 8.95 -6.57 -5.73
N ARG A 56 9.41 -5.61 -4.92
CA ARG A 56 10.27 -5.81 -3.74
C ARG A 56 9.53 -6.36 -2.52
N PHE A 57 8.19 -6.35 -2.52
CA PHE A 57 7.42 -6.82 -1.38
C PHE A 57 7.49 -8.35 -1.25
N PRO A 58 7.52 -8.89 -0.01
CA PRO A 58 7.32 -10.31 0.24
C PRO A 58 6.02 -10.81 -0.41
N LEU A 59 6.05 -12.03 -0.97
CA LEU A 59 4.90 -12.62 -1.65
C LEU A 59 3.61 -12.65 -0.80
N PRO A 60 3.65 -13.00 0.50
CA PRO A 60 2.44 -12.99 1.34
C PRO A 60 1.83 -11.60 1.48
N LEU A 61 2.66 -10.55 1.55
CA LEU A 61 2.18 -9.17 1.63
C LEU A 61 1.45 -8.76 0.35
N LYS A 62 2.04 -9.06 -0.82
CA LYS A 62 1.41 -8.79 -2.13
C LYS A 62 0.04 -9.45 -2.24
N GLN A 63 -0.05 -10.73 -1.87
CA GLN A 63 -1.31 -11.48 -1.94
C GLN A 63 -2.38 -10.89 -1.02
N ARG A 64 -2.04 -10.53 0.22
CA ARG A 64 -2.99 -9.88 1.14
C ARG A 64 -3.48 -8.54 0.60
N LEU A 65 -2.57 -7.70 0.12
CA LEU A 65 -2.93 -6.40 -0.46
C LEU A 65 -3.87 -6.56 -1.67
N GLN A 66 -3.58 -7.52 -2.55
CA GLN A 66 -4.40 -7.82 -3.71
C GLN A 66 -5.80 -8.36 -3.33
N ILE A 67 -5.87 -9.28 -2.36
CA ILE A 67 -7.14 -9.91 -1.95
C ILE A 67 -8.05 -8.92 -1.22
N HIS A 68 -7.52 -8.16 -0.26
CA HIS A 68 -8.32 -7.30 0.60
C HIS A 68 -8.58 -5.91 -0.01
N TYR A 69 -7.60 -5.35 -0.72
CA TYR A 69 -7.62 -3.95 -1.16
C TYR A 69 -7.53 -3.75 -2.68
N GLY A 70 -7.19 -4.79 -3.45
CA GLY A 70 -7.14 -4.74 -4.92
C GLY A 70 -6.00 -3.87 -5.47
N VAL A 71 -4.91 -3.70 -4.72
CA VAL A 71 -3.76 -2.88 -5.11
C VAL A 71 -2.53 -3.69 -5.48
#